data_AF-A0A1S4CAB0-F1
#
_entry.id   AF-A0A1S4CAB0-F1
#
_cell.length_a   1.000
_cell.length_b   1.000
_cell.length_c   1.000
_cell.angle_alpha   90.00
_cell.angle_beta   90.00
_cell.angle_gamma   90.00
#
_symmetry.space_group_name_H-M   'P 1'
#
loop_
_entity.id
_entity.type
_entity.pdbx_description
1 polymer ?
#
loop_
_entity_poly.entity_id
_entity_poly.type
_entity_poly.pdbx_seq_one_letter_code
_entity_poly.pdbx_strand_id
1 'polypeptide(L)'
;MGAGRRTQTFVFDSASSLPNQTSYTGDFRCLTKRQLGGVIFGCTNGTMKECLCKQLFGLPAKHFSYVKNIDPGLPLFLFNYSNKELHGIFEAASSGEMSINPYAWTKDGSGRTLYPAQVLCHGFYMGFIFFC
;
A
#
# COMPACT_ATOMS: atom_id res chain seq x y z
N MET A 1 4.79 3.38 48.33
CA MET A 1 3.75 3.95 47.43
C MET A 1 4.48 4.61 46.27
N GLY A 2 4.41 4.03 45.07
CA GLY A 2 5.25 4.39 43.93
C GLY A 2 4.74 5.59 43.13
N ALA A 3 5.66 6.39 42.60
CA ALA A 3 5.41 7.61 41.84
C ALA A 3 4.94 7.31 40.40
N GLY A 4 3.84 7.94 39.98
CA GLY A 4 3.24 7.82 38.65
C GLY A 4 3.96 8.67 37.59
N ARG A 5 4.29 8.04 36.47
CA ARG A 5 4.97 8.63 35.30
C ARG A 5 3.94 9.40 34.44
N ARG A 6 4.20 10.69 34.19
CA ARG A 6 3.37 11.57 33.36
C ARG A 6 3.64 11.35 31.87
N THR A 7 2.60 11.05 31.11
CA THR A 7 2.63 11.06 29.63
C THR A 7 2.03 12.39 29.14
N GLN A 8 2.77 13.14 28.34
CA GLN A 8 2.30 14.40 27.74
C GLN A 8 1.46 14.10 26.49
N THR A 9 0.22 14.60 26.48
CA THR A 9 -0.69 14.57 25.35
C THR A 9 -0.37 15.74 24.43
N PHE A 10 0.10 15.47 23.21
CA PHE A 10 0.18 16.49 22.17
C PHE A 10 -1.20 16.68 21.56
N VAL A 11 -1.78 17.86 21.80
CA VAL A 11 -3.03 18.32 21.17
C VAL A 11 -2.68 18.84 19.78
N PHE A 12 -3.24 18.22 18.73
CA PHE A 12 -3.23 18.78 17.39
C PHE A 12 -4.62 19.37 17.13
N ASP A 13 -4.74 20.69 17.24
CA ASP A 13 -5.93 21.42 16.84
C ASP A 13 -6.12 21.34 15.33
N SER A 14 -7.28 20.90 14.88
CA SER A 14 -7.72 21.09 13.50
C SER A 14 -9.24 21.19 13.47
N ALA A 15 -9.72 22.41 13.61
CA ALA A 15 -11.08 22.77 13.27
C ALA A 15 -11.24 22.76 11.74
N SER A 16 -11.87 21.71 11.21
CA SER A 16 -12.77 21.82 10.06
C SER A 16 -13.93 20.83 10.24
N SER A 17 -15.13 21.30 9.95
CA SER A 17 -16.42 20.90 10.52
C SER A 17 -17.15 19.72 9.83
N LEU A 18 -17.45 18.68 10.64
CA LEU A 18 -18.59 17.70 10.65
C LEU A 18 -18.90 16.78 9.44
N PRO A 19 -19.65 15.64 9.62
CA PRO A 19 -20.15 15.02 10.85
C PRO A 19 -19.84 13.50 11.03
N ASN A 20 -20.02 13.08 12.28
CA ASN A 20 -20.26 11.72 12.80
C ASN A 20 -19.08 10.78 12.96
N GLN A 21 -18.56 10.84 14.19
CA GLN A 21 -17.96 9.70 14.85
C GLN A 21 -18.92 8.49 14.80
N THR A 22 -18.52 7.46 14.08
CA THR A 22 -18.93 6.09 14.40
C THR A 22 -17.71 5.36 14.90
N SER A 23 -17.74 5.08 16.20
CA SER A 23 -17.08 3.98 16.92
C SER A 23 -15.90 3.32 16.20
N TYR A 24 -14.72 3.51 16.77
CA TYR A 24 -13.49 2.76 16.50
C TYR A 24 -13.65 1.28 16.84
N THR A 25 -14.46 0.58 16.06
CA THR A 25 -14.60 -0.87 15.98
C THR A 25 -15.21 -1.16 14.60
N GLY A 26 -14.60 -0.60 13.58
CA GLY A 26 -15.10 -0.60 12.22
C GLY A 26 -13.97 -0.95 11.28
N ASP A 27 -14.20 -1.99 10.52
CA ASP A 27 -13.30 -2.53 9.53
C ASP A 27 -12.64 -1.44 8.66
N PHE A 28 -11.31 -1.26 8.75
CA PHE A 28 -10.55 -0.33 7.88
C PHE A 28 -10.66 -0.70 6.38
N ARG A 29 -11.36 -1.79 6.02
CA ARG A 29 -11.46 -2.40 4.69
C ARG A 29 -12.21 -1.58 3.63
N CYS A 30 -12.81 -0.45 3.97
CA CYS A 30 -13.63 0.34 3.04
C CYS A 30 -13.39 1.85 3.16
N LEU A 31 -12.13 2.30 3.09
CA LEU A 31 -11.84 3.72 2.92
C LEU A 31 -12.40 4.18 1.55
N THR A 32 -13.13 5.28 1.55
CA THR A 32 -13.60 5.91 0.31
C THR A 32 -12.41 6.48 -0.46
N LYS A 33 -12.47 6.52 -1.80
CA LYS A 33 -11.40 7.02 -2.68
C LYS A 33 -10.81 8.39 -2.25
N ARG A 34 -11.61 9.26 -1.63
CA ARG A 34 -11.17 10.58 -1.14
C ARG A 34 -10.42 10.56 0.19
N GLN A 35 -10.48 9.47 0.95
CA GLN A 35 -9.81 9.30 2.25
C GLN A 35 -8.62 8.33 2.18
N LEU A 36 -8.43 7.65 1.05
CA LEU A 36 -7.30 6.75 0.85
C LEU A 36 -6.03 7.60 0.68
N GLY A 37 -5.23 7.74 1.73
CA GLY A 37 -3.98 8.51 1.69
C GLY A 37 -2.78 7.76 1.10
N GLY A 38 -2.92 6.44 0.91
CA GLY A 38 -1.90 5.57 0.34
C GLY A 38 -2.09 4.11 0.75
N VAL A 39 -1.39 3.19 0.08
CA VAL A 39 -1.49 1.74 0.35
C VAL A 39 -0.09 1.14 0.52
N ILE A 40 0.08 0.34 1.58
CA ILE A 40 1.33 -0.37 1.85
C ILE A 40 1.22 -1.80 1.33
N PHE A 41 2.16 -2.17 0.46
CA PHE A 41 2.33 -3.51 -0.07
C PHE A 41 3.52 -4.18 0.59
N GLY A 42 3.32 -5.43 0.99
CA GLY A 42 4.35 -6.23 1.61
C GLY A 42 4.98 -7.19 0.62
N CYS A 43 6.31 -7.25 0.56
CA CYS A 43 7.06 -8.21 -0.23
C CYS A 43 8.15 -8.91 0.59
N THR A 44 8.76 -9.94 0.00
CA THR A 44 9.95 -10.61 0.55
C THR A 44 11.12 -10.43 -0.43
N ASN A 45 12.36 -10.70 -0.01
CA ASN A 45 13.51 -10.59 -0.92
C ASN A 45 13.35 -11.41 -2.22
N GLY A 46 12.66 -12.55 -2.16
CA GLY A 46 12.41 -13.39 -3.33
C GLY A 46 11.45 -12.77 -4.34
N THR A 47 10.43 -12.05 -3.88
CA THR A 47 9.40 -11.45 -4.75
C THR A 47 9.71 -10.01 -5.13
N MET A 48 10.53 -9.33 -4.32
CA MET A 48 10.83 -7.91 -4.47
C MET A 48 11.45 -7.57 -5.84
N LYS A 49 12.41 -8.36 -6.32
CA LYS A 49 13.04 -8.13 -7.63
C LYS A 49 11.98 -8.13 -8.74
N GLU A 50 11.06 -9.08 -8.71
CA GLU A 50 9.98 -9.17 -9.68
C GLU A 50 9.00 -7.99 -9.55
N CYS A 51 8.64 -7.60 -8.32
CA CYS A 51 7.78 -6.43 -8.07
C CYS A 51 8.37 -5.15 -8.69
N LEU A 52 9.69 -4.93 -8.52
CA LEU A 52 10.38 -3.76 -9.06
C LEU A 52 10.61 -3.84 -10.56
N CYS A 53 10.95 -5.01 -11.12
CA CYS A 53 11.17 -5.14 -12.56
C CYS A 53 9.86 -5.06 -13.36
N LYS A 54 8.79 -5.68 -12.86
CA LYS A 54 7.48 -5.66 -13.52
C LYS A 54 6.62 -4.47 -13.12
N GLN A 55 7.08 -3.68 -12.14
CA GLN A 55 6.34 -2.53 -11.61
C GLN A 55 4.90 -2.92 -11.23
N LEU A 56 4.79 -4.08 -10.58
CA LEU A 56 3.53 -4.73 -10.29
C LEU A 56 3.53 -5.09 -8.82
N PHE A 57 2.51 -4.66 -8.09
CA PHE A 57 2.30 -5.04 -6.70
C PHE A 57 1.06 -5.92 -6.58
N GLY A 58 1.12 -6.85 -5.64
CA GLY A 58 0.10 -7.88 -5.48
C GLY A 58 -0.30 -8.08 -4.02
N LEU A 59 -1.57 -8.32 -3.79
CA LEU A 59 -2.14 -8.74 -2.51
C LEU A 59 -3.04 -9.96 -2.68
N PRO A 60 -3.27 -10.73 -1.60
CA PRO A 60 -4.26 -11.81 -1.60
C PRO A 60 -5.67 -11.29 -1.91
N ALA A 61 -6.51 -12.12 -2.51
CA ALA A 61 -7.88 -11.76 -2.91
C ALA A 61 -8.73 -11.15 -1.77
N LYS A 62 -8.48 -11.55 -0.52
CA LYS A 62 -9.16 -11.01 0.67
C LYS A 62 -9.01 -9.50 0.81
N HIS A 63 -7.92 -8.92 0.31
CA HIS A 63 -7.61 -7.50 0.38
C HIS A 63 -7.97 -6.73 -0.91
N PHE A 64 -8.71 -7.37 -1.83
CA PHE A 64 -9.09 -6.75 -3.10
C PHE A 64 -9.93 -5.47 -2.91
N SER A 65 -10.71 -5.35 -1.82
CA SER A 65 -11.44 -4.11 -1.49
C SER A 65 -10.52 -2.89 -1.42
N TYR A 66 -9.29 -3.04 -0.91
CA TYR A 66 -8.31 -1.96 -0.87
C TYR A 66 -7.78 -1.63 -2.25
N VAL A 67 -7.38 -2.68 -2.99
CA VAL A 67 -6.77 -2.56 -4.32
C VAL A 67 -7.74 -1.93 -5.32
N LYS A 68 -9.03 -2.29 -5.26
CA LYS A 68 -10.09 -1.72 -6.11
C LYS A 68 -10.30 -0.22 -5.89
N ASN A 69 -10.02 0.30 -4.70
CA ASN A 69 -10.13 1.73 -4.39
C ASN A 69 -8.87 2.52 -4.75
N ILE A 70 -7.82 1.86 -5.26
CA ILE A 70 -6.63 2.53 -5.77
C ILE A 70 -6.98 3.18 -7.10
N ASP A 71 -6.68 4.46 -7.20
CA ASP A 71 -6.73 5.23 -8.44
C ASP A 71 -5.31 5.61 -8.87
N PRO A 72 -5.07 5.80 -10.18
CA PRO A 72 -3.78 6.28 -10.65
C PRO A 72 -3.42 7.61 -9.98
N GLY A 73 -2.14 7.78 -9.60
CA GLY A 73 -1.66 8.93 -8.83
C GLY A 73 -1.63 8.71 -7.30
N LEU A 74 -2.19 7.61 -6.80
CA LEU A 74 -2.12 7.29 -5.38
C LEU A 74 -0.71 6.83 -4.97
N PRO A 75 -0.15 7.31 -3.84
CA PRO A 75 1.12 6.82 -3.34
C PRO A 75 0.97 5.38 -2.80
N LEU A 76 1.82 4.50 -3.32
CA LEU A 76 1.97 3.11 -2.93
C LEU A 76 3.34 2.94 -2.25
N PHE A 77 3.37 2.21 -1.14
CA PHE A 77 4.59 2.00 -0.37
C PHE A 77 4.97 0.53 -0.44
N LEU A 78 6.24 0.23 -0.75
CA LEU A 78 6.72 -1.15 -0.78
C LEU A 78 7.54 -1.46 0.47
N PHE A 79 7.03 -2.37 1.30
CA PHE A 79 7.68 -2.82 2.54
C PHE A 79 8.21 -4.25 2.39
N ASN A 80 9.48 -4.47 2.70
CA ASN A 80 10.10 -5.79 2.65
C ASN A 80 10.13 -6.41 4.06
N TYR A 81 9.42 -7.52 4.25
CA TYR A 81 9.35 -8.24 5.52
C TYR A 81 10.66 -8.93 5.92
N SER A 82 11.47 -9.34 4.93
CA SER A 82 12.73 -10.05 5.18
C SER A 82 13.78 -9.12 5.79
N ASN A 83 13.92 -7.91 5.25
CA ASN A 83 14.88 -6.92 5.74
C ASN A 83 14.26 -5.95 6.77
N LYS A 84 12.93 -5.93 6.90
CA LYS A 84 12.17 -4.92 7.66
C LYS A 84 12.42 -3.49 7.17
N GLU A 85 12.57 -3.34 5.87
CA GLU A 85 12.90 -2.07 5.21
C GLU A 85 11.76 -1.60 4.31
N LEU A 86 11.49 -0.29 4.35
CA LEU A 86 10.61 0.38 3.41
C LEU A 86 11.43 0.77 2.19
N HIS A 87 11.21 0.10 1.06
CA HIS A 87 12.00 0.30 -0.17
C HIS A 87 11.78 1.67 -0.79
N GLY A 88 10.58 2.22 -0.64
CA GLY A 88 10.28 3.55 -1.12
C GLY A 88 8.81 3.74 -1.43
N ILE A 89 8.55 4.88 -2.05
CA ILE A 89 7.24 5.32 -2.51
C ILE A 89 7.19 5.14 -4.02
N PHE A 90 6.06 4.63 -4.51
CA PHE A 90 5.73 4.37 -5.89
C PHE A 90 4.39 5.05 -6.18
N GLU A 91 4.15 5.43 -7.41
CA GLU A 91 2.86 6.00 -7.81
C GLU A 91 2.01 4.92 -8.46
N ALA A 92 0.72 4.84 -8.15
CA ALA A 92 -0.18 3.95 -8.88
C ALA A 92 -0.28 4.39 -10.35
N ALA A 93 0.04 3.49 -11.28
CA ALA A 93 -0.08 3.73 -12.72
C ALA A 93 -1.47 3.32 -13.25
N SER A 94 -2.14 2.40 -12.57
CA SER A 94 -3.47 1.92 -12.91
C SER A 94 -4.35 1.81 -11.66
N SER A 95 -5.66 1.70 -11.88
CA SER A 95 -6.54 1.19 -10.84
C SER A 95 -6.19 -0.27 -10.54
N GLY A 96 -6.56 -0.73 -9.33
CA GLY A 96 -6.30 -2.10 -8.94
C GLY A 96 -7.27 -3.10 -9.58
N GLU A 97 -6.72 -4.13 -10.21
CA GLU A 97 -7.46 -5.15 -10.95
C GLU A 97 -7.14 -6.57 -10.43
N MET A 98 -7.95 -7.55 -10.85
CA MET A 98 -7.66 -8.94 -10.56
C MET A 98 -6.83 -9.57 -11.69
N SER A 99 -5.68 -10.14 -11.32
CA SER A 99 -4.84 -11.00 -12.15
C SER A 99 -4.35 -10.34 -13.45
N ILE A 100 -3.83 -9.11 -13.36
CA ILE A 100 -3.14 -8.41 -14.46
C ILE A 100 -2.07 -9.33 -15.06
N ASN A 101 -1.25 -9.94 -14.20
CA ASN A 101 -0.33 -11.02 -14.53
C ASN A 101 -0.68 -12.27 -13.69
N PRO A 102 -1.36 -13.27 -14.27
CA PRO A 102 -1.79 -14.47 -13.54
C PRO A 102 -0.62 -15.39 -13.14
N TYR A 103 0.56 -15.20 -13.73
CA TYR A 103 1.78 -15.97 -13.48
C TYR A 103 2.83 -15.21 -12.65
N ALA A 104 2.45 -14.09 -12.04
CA ALA A 104 3.35 -13.32 -11.19
C ALA A 104 3.70 -14.06 -9.90
N TRP A 105 4.97 -14.00 -9.49
CA TRP A 105 5.52 -14.58 -8.26
C TRP A 105 5.39 -16.10 -8.14
N THR A 106 5.29 -16.81 -9.27
CA THR A 106 5.28 -18.27 -9.31
C THR A 106 6.68 -18.78 -9.62
N LYS A 107 7.20 -19.72 -8.81
CA LYS A 107 8.55 -20.28 -9.00
C LYS A 107 8.69 -21.09 -10.30
N ASP A 108 7.61 -21.74 -10.73
CA ASP A 108 7.63 -22.70 -11.84
C ASP A 108 6.74 -22.30 -13.02
N GLY A 109 6.09 -21.12 -12.98
CA GLY A 109 5.20 -20.63 -14.05
C GLY A 109 3.93 -21.47 -14.30
N SER A 110 3.74 -22.59 -13.59
CA SER A 110 2.65 -23.55 -13.78
C SER A 110 1.44 -23.30 -12.88
N GLY A 111 1.62 -22.54 -11.79
CA GLY A 111 0.58 -22.20 -10.84
C GLY A 111 -0.09 -20.85 -11.13
N ARG A 112 -1.31 -20.66 -10.63
CA ARG A 112 -1.92 -19.32 -10.52
C ARG A 112 -1.23 -18.53 -9.41
N THR A 113 -1.10 -17.23 -9.60
CA THR A 113 -0.55 -16.32 -8.58
C THR A 113 -1.33 -16.41 -7.27
N LEU A 114 -0.61 -16.41 -6.15
CA LEU A 114 -1.20 -16.31 -4.80
C LEU A 114 -1.69 -14.89 -4.48
N TYR A 115 -1.34 -13.94 -5.35
CA TYR A 115 -1.62 -12.52 -5.20
C TYR A 115 -2.44 -12.01 -6.40
N PRO A 116 -3.72 -12.41 -6.49
CA PRO A 116 -4.56 -12.05 -7.62
C PRO A 116 -4.97 -10.58 -7.60
N ALA A 117 -5.01 -9.89 -6.44
CA ALA A 117 -5.33 -8.46 -6.42
C ALA A 117 -4.07 -7.67 -6.78
N GLN A 118 -3.99 -7.11 -7.98
CA GLN A 118 -2.78 -6.52 -8.52
C GLN A 118 -2.98 -5.06 -8.93
N VAL A 119 -1.91 -4.29 -8.85
CA VAL A 119 -1.88 -2.90 -9.29
C VAL A 119 -0.55 -2.61 -9.97
N LEU A 120 -0.60 -1.90 -11.10
CA LEU A 120 0.60 -1.40 -11.75
C LEU A 120 1.04 -0.12 -11.05
N CYS A 121 2.34 0.03 -10.89
CA CYS A 121 2.94 1.23 -10.33
C CYS A 121 3.96 1.83 -11.28
N HIS A 122 4.31 3.09 -11.06
CA HIS A 122 5.53 3.68 -11.59
C HIS A 122 6.49 3.88 -10.42
N GLY A 123 7.68 3.31 -10.55
CA GLY A 123 8.80 3.63 -9.72
C GLY A 123 9.38 4.95 -10.18
N PHE A 124 9.70 5.83 -9.24
CA PHE A 124 10.44 7.06 -9.52
C PHE A 124 11.91 6.82 -9.91
N TYR A 125 12.24 5.62 -10.38
CA TYR A 125 13.55 5.26 -10.92
C TYR A 125 13.54 5.48 -12.43
N MET A 126 13.49 6.73 -12.87
CA MET A 126 14.14 7.24 -14.09
C MET A 126 13.90 8.76 -14.19
N GLY A 127 14.75 9.55 -13.52
CA GLY A 127 15.30 10.75 -14.16
C GLY A 127 14.53 12.07 -14.22
N PHE A 128 13.72 12.47 -13.23
CA PHE A 128 13.11 13.82 -13.23
C PHE A 128 13.08 14.55 -11.87
N ILE A 129 14.15 14.50 -11.08
CA ILE A 129 14.40 15.50 -10.02
C ILE A 129 15.84 16.03 -10.09
N PHE A 130 16.29 16.41 -11.28
CA PHE A 130 17.34 17.43 -11.46
C PHE A 130 17.14 18.09 -12.84
N PHE A 131 16.19 19.02 -12.92
CA PHE A 131 16.25 20.08 -13.93
C PHE A 131 16.16 21.42 -13.17
N CYS A 132 17.33 22.08 -13.16
CA CYS A 132 17.70 23.44 -12.73
C CYS A 132 17.27 23.94 -11.34
#